data_AF-A0A7X5ZII4-F1
#
_entry.id   AF-A0A7X5ZII4-F1
#
_cell.length_a   1.000
_cell.length_b   1.000
_cell.length_c   1.000
_cell.angle_alpha   90.00
_cell.angle_beta   90.00
_cell.angle_gamma   90.00
#
_symmetry.space_group_name_H-M   'P 1'
#
loop_
_entity.id
_entity.type
_entity.pdbx_description
1 polymer ?
#
loop_
_entity_poly.entity_id
_entity_poly.type
_entity_poly.pdbx_seq_one_letter_code
_entity_poly.pdbx_strand_id
1 'polypeptide(L)'
;MRLGVWAVIAALALSGTAGASDHGSISVRTETYPRPPYSGATYYIYERDGNGICTKLAVCDKYDECDTSYHVGVFKDPEDVQTGEPYGGSPAVTIPEAKLRKHQCLVKFVPDAL
;
A
#
# COMPACT_ATOMS: atom_id res chain seq x y z
N MET A 1 -20.61 63.73 27.16
CA MET A 1 -19.74 62.96 28.08
C MET A 1 -18.91 62.00 27.25
N ARG A 2 -17.58 62.05 27.40
CA ARG A 2 -16.59 61.24 26.66
C ARG A 2 -16.17 60.02 27.49
N LEU A 3 -15.82 58.96 26.75
CA LEU A 3 -14.82 57.91 27.05
C LEU A 3 -15.14 56.87 28.15
N GLY A 4 -14.96 55.60 27.77
CA GLY A 4 -14.90 54.48 28.69
C GLY A 4 -14.73 53.12 28.00
N VAL A 5 -13.72 53.00 27.15
CA VAL A 5 -13.27 51.72 26.56
C VAL A 5 -12.75 50.82 27.67
N TRP A 6 -13.35 49.64 27.90
CA TRP A 6 -12.70 48.54 28.62
C TRP A 6 -12.87 47.24 27.84
N ALA A 7 -11.77 46.84 27.20
CA ALA A 7 -11.58 45.56 26.55
C ALA A 7 -11.33 44.49 27.62
N VAL A 8 -11.91 43.29 27.44
CA VAL A 8 -11.41 42.07 28.08
C VAL A 8 -11.22 41.03 26.99
N ILE A 9 -9.95 40.82 26.66
CA ILE A 9 -9.40 39.73 25.86
C ILE A 9 -9.32 38.51 26.78
N ALA A 10 -9.93 37.38 26.43
CA ALA A 10 -9.60 36.11 27.09
C ALA A 10 -9.88 34.89 26.19
N ALA A 11 -8.75 34.28 25.79
CA ALA A 11 -8.55 32.87 25.46
C ALA A 11 -9.27 32.30 24.22
N LEU A 12 -8.63 32.50 23.07
CA LEU A 12 -8.59 31.48 22.01
C LEU A 12 -7.99 30.20 22.59
N ALA A 13 -8.83 29.27 23.03
CA ALA A 13 -8.43 27.90 23.24
C ALA A 13 -8.17 27.28 21.86
N LEU A 14 -6.94 27.40 21.36
CA LEU A 14 -6.45 26.51 20.32
C LEU A 14 -6.36 25.12 20.95
N SER A 15 -7.46 24.38 20.86
CA SER A 15 -7.45 22.93 20.98
C SER A 15 -6.59 22.39 19.84
N GLY A 16 -5.28 22.28 20.09
CA GLY A 16 -4.38 21.50 19.27
C GLY A 16 -4.82 20.05 19.36
N THR A 17 -5.68 19.62 18.43
CA THR A 17 -5.86 18.21 18.16
C THR A 17 -4.52 17.74 17.62
N ALA A 18 -3.74 17.08 18.48
CA ALA A 18 -2.61 16.28 18.05
C ALA A 18 -3.13 15.39 16.93
N GLY A 19 -2.67 15.65 15.70
CA GLY A 19 -2.95 14.76 14.59
C GLY A 19 -2.33 13.41 14.97
N ALA A 20 -3.16 12.47 15.40
CA ALA A 20 -2.82 11.08 15.21
C ALA A 20 -2.52 10.96 13.72
N SER A 21 -1.27 10.67 13.38
CA SER A 21 -0.93 10.27 12.03
C SER A 21 -1.72 9.00 11.77
N ASP A 22 -2.91 9.16 11.19
CA ASP A 22 -3.71 8.04 10.74
C ASP A 22 -2.95 7.47 9.54
N HIS A 23 -2.07 6.51 9.82
CA HIS A 23 -1.38 5.78 8.79
C HIS A 23 -2.46 4.97 8.07
N GLY A 24 -2.89 5.46 6.91
CA GLY A 24 -3.99 4.87 6.14
C GLY A 24 -3.85 3.35 6.04
N SER A 25 -4.99 2.65 6.15
CA SER A 25 -5.00 1.19 6.20
C SER A 25 -4.35 0.60 4.94
N ILE A 26 -3.44 -0.36 5.12
CA ILE A 26 -2.78 -1.03 4.01
C ILE A 26 -3.56 -2.29 3.65
N SER A 27 -3.84 -2.46 2.36
CA SER A 27 -4.42 -3.67 1.81
C SER A 27 -3.46 -4.34 0.83
N VAL A 28 -3.72 -5.60 0.52
CA VAL A 28 -3.07 -6.33 -0.56
C VAL A 28 -4.11 -7.01 -1.43
N ARG A 29 -3.98 -6.84 -2.75
CA ARG A 29 -4.70 -7.64 -3.75
C ARG A 29 -3.72 -8.44 -4.58
N THR A 30 -4.20 -9.48 -5.25
CA THR A 30 -3.36 -10.26 -6.17
C THR A 30 -3.89 -10.24 -7.58
N GLU A 31 -2.97 -10.28 -8.53
CA GLU A 31 -3.25 -10.49 -9.95
C GLU A 31 -2.32 -11.58 -10.48
N THR A 32 -2.86 -12.51 -11.28
CA THR A 32 -2.10 -13.65 -11.80
C THR A 32 -2.12 -13.66 -13.32
N TYR A 33 -0.93 -13.81 -13.90
CA TYR A 33 -0.67 -13.80 -15.33
C TYR A 33 -0.04 -15.11 -15.79
N PRO A 34 -0.41 -15.62 -16.98
CA PRO A 34 0.20 -16.83 -17.51
C PRO A 34 1.56 -16.51 -18.13
N ARG A 35 2.59 -17.29 -17.80
CA ARG A 35 3.94 -17.18 -18.39
C ARG A 35 4.28 -18.53 -19.05
N PRO A 36 4.22 -18.66 -20.38
CA PRO A 36 4.57 -19.91 -21.06
C PRO A 36 6.02 -20.34 -20.79
N PRO A 37 6.35 -21.65 -20.83
CA PRO A 37 5.46 -22.77 -21.14
C PRO A 37 4.73 -23.37 -19.92
N TYR A 38 5.21 -23.18 -18.69
CA TYR A 38 4.58 -23.75 -17.49
C TYR A 38 4.80 -22.89 -16.23
N SER A 39 4.80 -21.57 -16.38
CA SER A 39 4.98 -20.64 -15.27
C SER A 39 3.79 -19.69 -15.11
N GLY A 40 3.67 -19.11 -13.92
CA GLY A 40 2.70 -18.06 -13.63
C GLY A 40 3.37 -16.92 -12.89
N ALA A 41 3.00 -15.69 -13.24
CA ALA A 41 3.41 -14.50 -12.50
C ALA A 41 2.27 -14.06 -11.59
N THR A 42 2.51 -14.06 -10.27
CA THR A 42 1.58 -13.51 -9.27
C THR A 42 2.13 -12.19 -8.74
N TYR A 43 1.35 -11.15 -8.94
CA TYR A 43 1.58 -9.83 -8.39
C TYR A 43 0.82 -9.70 -7.08
N TYR A 44 1.51 -9.31 -6.02
CA TYR A 44 0.91 -8.88 -4.76
C TYR A 44 1.05 -7.36 -4.70
N ILE A 45 -0.04 -6.66 -4.99
CA ILE A 45 -0.09 -5.20 -5.09
C ILE A 45 -0.54 -4.67 -3.74
N TYR A 46 0.34 -3.93 -3.07
CA TYR A 46 0.04 -3.31 -1.78
C TYR A 46 -0.51 -1.92 -2.02
N GLU A 47 -1.62 -1.60 -1.39
CA GLU A 47 -2.34 -0.34 -1.59
C GLU A 47 -2.52 0.37 -0.24
N ARG A 48 -2.42 1.71 -0.28
CA ARG A 48 -2.78 2.61 0.82
C ARG A 48 -3.53 3.78 0.21
N ASP A 49 -4.72 4.07 0.75
CA ASP A 49 -5.59 5.16 0.28
C ASP A 49 -5.86 5.10 -1.24
N GLY A 50 -6.01 3.88 -1.78
CA GLY A 50 -6.24 3.63 -3.21
C GLY A 50 -5.00 3.75 -4.11
N ASN A 51 -3.83 4.04 -3.54
CA ASN A 51 -2.57 4.13 -4.27
C ASN A 51 -1.73 2.88 -4.05
N GLY A 52 -1.19 2.31 -5.12
CA GLY A 52 -0.22 1.21 -4.99
C GLY A 52 1.12 1.72 -4.47
N ILE A 53 1.51 1.27 -3.29
CA ILE A 53 2.70 1.74 -2.57
C ILE A 53 3.92 0.86 -2.84
N CYS A 54 3.72 -0.44 -3.06
CA CYS A 54 4.77 -1.35 -3.46
C CYS A 54 4.16 -2.63 -4.08
N THR A 55 4.96 -3.39 -4.82
CA THR A 55 4.54 -4.64 -5.45
C THR A 55 5.55 -5.73 -5.19
N LYS A 56 5.08 -6.91 -4.78
CA LYS A 56 5.88 -8.15 -4.83
C LYS A 56 5.46 -8.93 -6.08
N LEU A 57 6.42 -9.31 -6.90
CA LEU A 57 6.24 -10.25 -8.00
C LEU A 57 6.79 -11.61 -7.58
N ALA A 58 5.99 -12.66 -7.75
CA ALA A 58 6.44 -14.05 -7.66
C ALA A 58 6.20 -14.72 -9.02
N VAL A 59 7.26 -15.16 -9.69
CA VAL A 59 7.16 -15.96 -10.92
C VAL A 59 7.46 -17.40 -10.53
N CYS A 60 6.44 -18.24 -10.55
CA CYS A 60 6.55 -19.65 -10.15
C CYS A 60 6.50 -20.55 -11.37
N ASP A 61 7.32 -21.60 -11.39
CA ASP A 61 7.24 -22.66 -12.38
C ASP A 61 6.24 -23.76 -11.96
N LYS A 62 6.16 -24.85 -12.75
CA LYS A 62 5.27 -26.00 -12.48
C LYS A 62 5.66 -26.87 -11.28
N TYR A 63 6.81 -26.62 -10.68
CA TYR A 63 7.31 -27.32 -9.50
C TYR A 63 7.17 -26.47 -8.24
N ASP A 64 6.43 -25.35 -8.33
CA ASP A 64 6.26 -24.36 -7.27
C ASP A 64 7.60 -23.69 -6.85
N GLU A 65 8.61 -23.72 -7.73
CA GLU A 65 9.83 -22.94 -7.54
C GLU A 65 9.57 -21.51 -8.00
N CYS A 66 9.61 -20.57 -7.05
CA CYS A 66 9.24 -19.18 -7.28
C CYS A 66 10.43 -18.23 -7.15
N ASP A 67 10.69 -17.48 -8.22
CA ASP A 67 11.56 -16.31 -8.17
C ASP A 67 10.76 -15.10 -7.69
N THR A 68 11.23 -14.46 -6.61
CA THR A 68 10.55 -13.29 -6.02
C THR A 68 11.35 -12.01 -6.20
N SER A 69 10.67 -10.97 -6.67
CA SER A 69 11.21 -9.61 -6.74
C SER A 69 10.26 -8.60 -6.08
N TYR A 70 10.81 -7.44 -5.72
CA TYR A 70 10.08 -6.40 -5.01
C TYR A 70 10.33 -5.06 -5.70
N HIS A 71 9.25 -4.31 -5.91
CA HIS A 71 9.26 -3.05 -6.66
C HIS A 71 8.54 -1.96 -5.88
N VAL A 72 8.99 -0.73 -6.05
CA VAL A 72 8.32 0.46 -5.52
C VAL A 72 7.09 0.77 -6.37
N GLY A 73 5.98 1.13 -5.73
CA GLY A 73 4.73 1.45 -6.41
C GLY A 73 4.05 0.26 -7.09
N VAL A 74 3.13 0.55 -8.00
CA VAL A 74 2.50 -0.45 -8.90
C VAL A 74 3.52 -0.83 -9.97
N PHE A 75 3.87 -2.11 -10.03
CA PHE A 75 4.77 -2.66 -11.03
C PHE A 75 4.11 -3.80 -11.79
N LYS A 76 4.32 -3.83 -13.11
CA LYS A 76 4.05 -4.97 -13.98
C LYS A 76 5.20 -5.15 -14.95
N ASP A 77 5.57 -6.41 -15.16
CA ASP A 77 6.56 -6.80 -16.15
C ASP A 77 6.03 -6.51 -17.56
N PRO A 78 6.86 -5.98 -18.48
CA PRO A 78 6.47 -5.73 -19.87
C PRO A 78 5.85 -6.94 -20.58
N GLU A 79 6.25 -8.17 -20.27
CA GLU A 79 5.66 -9.39 -20.84
C GLU A 79 4.19 -9.56 -20.41
N ASP A 80 3.90 -9.32 -19.13
CA ASP A 80 2.55 -9.46 -18.57
C ASP A 80 1.64 -8.32 -19.03
N VAL A 81 2.20 -7.12 -19.24
CA VAL A 81 1.47 -5.99 -19.86
C VAL A 81 1.06 -6.32 -21.29
N GLN A 82 1.93 -6.97 -22.07
CA GLN A 82 1.62 -7.40 -23.44
C GLN A 82 0.59 -8.54 -23.47
N THR A 83 0.62 -9.42 -22.47
CA THR A 83 -0.32 -10.54 -22.34
C THR A 83 -1.76 -10.07 -22.08
N GLY A 84 -1.94 -8.89 -21.47
CA GLY A 84 -3.22 -8.21 -21.35
C GLY A 84 -3.84 -8.30 -19.96
N GLU A 85 -5.01 -8.92 -19.84
CA GLU A 85 -5.73 -9.04 -18.57
C GLU A 85 -5.24 -10.24 -17.74
N PRO A 86 -5.19 -10.13 -16.41
CA PRO A 86 -4.86 -11.26 -15.55
C PRO A 86 -5.98 -12.32 -15.63
N TYR A 87 -5.61 -13.61 -15.59
CA TYR A 87 -6.59 -14.70 -15.61
C TYR A 87 -7.18 -15.01 -14.23
N GLY A 88 -6.61 -14.44 -13.17
CA GLY A 88 -7.04 -14.69 -11.81
C GLY A 88 -6.45 -13.68 -10.82
N GLY A 89 -6.86 -13.78 -9.57
CA GLY A 89 -6.45 -12.85 -8.52
C GLY A 89 -7.34 -12.92 -7.30
N SER A 90 -7.04 -12.06 -6.32
CA SER A 90 -7.86 -11.86 -5.13
C SER A 90 -8.27 -10.39 -5.03
N PRO A 91 -9.44 -10.07 -4.45
CA PRO A 91 -9.76 -8.70 -4.11
C PRO A 91 -8.78 -8.15 -3.06
N ALA A 92 -8.79 -6.83 -2.87
CA ALA A 92 -7.99 -6.19 -1.84
C ALA A 92 -8.46 -6.59 -0.44
N VAL A 93 -7.52 -7.07 0.38
CA VAL A 93 -7.75 -7.45 1.77
C VAL A 93 -6.87 -6.61 2.67
N THR A 94 -7.46 -5.95 3.65
CA THR A 94 -6.73 -5.17 4.65
C THR A 94 -5.78 -6.06 5.44
N ILE A 95 -4.52 -5.63 5.55
CA ILE A 95 -3.50 -6.31 6.32
C ILE A 95 -3.61 -5.84 7.78
N PRO A 96 -3.81 -6.75 8.75
CA PRO A 96 -3.76 -6.38 10.16
C PRO A 96 -2.39 -5.79 10.51
N GLU A 97 -2.38 -4.73 11.33
CA GLU A 97 -1.15 -4.02 11.75
C GLU A 97 -0.06 -4.97 12.25
N ALA A 98 -0.42 -5.94 13.10
CA ALA A 98 0.48 -6.96 13.64
C ALA A 98 1.15 -7.87 12.58
N LYS A 99 0.68 -7.83 11.33
CA LYS A 99 1.25 -8.58 10.21
C LYS A 99 2.08 -7.73 9.26
N LEU A 100 2.01 -6.39 9.31
CA LEU A 100 2.69 -5.51 8.35
C LEU A 100 4.20 -5.78 8.24
N ARG A 101 4.88 -5.98 9.37
CA ARG A 101 6.32 -6.32 9.42
C ARG A 101 6.68 -7.66 8.78
N LYS A 102 5.71 -8.54 8.52
CA LYS A 102 5.93 -9.82 7.82
C LYS A 102 5.95 -9.64 6.30
N HIS A 103 5.47 -8.51 5.79
CA HIS A 103 5.45 -8.22 4.36
C HIS A 103 6.73 -7.51 3.95
N GLN A 104 7.64 -8.26 3.32
CA GLN A 104 8.96 -7.77 2.91
C GLN A 104 8.91 -6.57 1.96
N CYS A 105 7.85 -6.45 1.16
CA CYS A 105 7.63 -5.30 0.29
C CYS A 105 7.50 -3.99 1.09
N LEU A 106 6.70 -4.03 2.16
CA LEU A 106 6.51 -2.90 3.07
C LEU A 106 7.78 -2.60 3.86
N VAL A 107 8.45 -3.63 4.36
CA VAL A 107 9.73 -3.49 5.08
C VAL A 107 10.79 -2.77 4.24
N LYS A 108 10.86 -3.07 2.94
CA LYS A 108 11.85 -2.49 2.03
C LYS A 108 11.52 -1.06 1.62
N PHE A 109 10.25 -0.74 1.37
CA PHE A 109 9.88 0.47 0.63
C PHE A 109 8.92 1.41 1.36
N VAL A 110 8.32 0.96 2.47
CA VAL A 110 7.31 1.74 3.20
C VAL A 110 7.59 1.64 4.71
N PRO A 111 8.76 2.09 5.19
CA PRO A 111 9.13 1.95 6.60
C PRO A 111 8.24 2.75 7.55
N ASP A 112 7.58 3.80 7.06
CA ASP A 112 6.56 4.58 7.78
C ASP A 112 5.26 3.78 8.04
N ALA A 113 5.11 2.58 7.47
CA ALA A 113 3.96 1.71 7.66
C ALA A 113 4.05 0.76 8.88
N LEU A 114 5.20 0.67 9.56
CA LEU A 114 5.60 -0.52 10.33
C LEU A 114 5.61 -0.36 11.84
#